data_AF-A0A937Z9V3-F1
#
_entry.id   AF-A0A937Z9V3-F1
#
_cell.length_a   1.000
_cell.length_b   1.000
_cell.length_c   1.000
_cell.angle_alpha   90.00
_cell.angle_beta   90.00
_cell.angle_gamma   90.00
#
_symmetry.space_group_name_H-M   'P 1'
#
loop_
_entity.id
_entity.type
_entity.pdbx_description
1 polymer ?
#
loop_
_entity_poly.entity_id
_entity_poly.type
_entity_poly.pdbx_seq_one_letter_code
_entity_poly.pdbx_strand_id
1 'polypeptide(L)'
;VLGCALKYLGFSYNSTNTDELKKVEDLLIAQKKNIKVFADDNGQDLLASGEVVMCQEWNGDIVQVMAEDEDLGYAVPTEGSLVWQDTMAIPAGAPHPENAHAFLNYILDGEAGKHIAATIQYATANEAARNLMDDAYKSNPAIFPPDEIIAKCESAAYLGEEATKVRDETWTRIQAA
;
A
#
# COMPACT_ATOMS: atom_id res chain seq x y z
N VAL A 1 -6.40 1.16 5.97
CA VAL A 1 -7.26 0.90 7.16
C VAL A 1 -8.62 0.26 6.84
N LEU A 2 -9.64 1.00 6.34
CA LEU A 2 -11.01 0.45 6.18
C LEU A 2 -11.07 -0.87 5.38
N GLY A 3 -10.42 -0.93 4.22
CA GLY A 3 -10.42 -2.14 3.39
C GLY A 3 -9.75 -3.34 4.08
N CYS A 4 -8.66 -3.12 4.82
CA CYS A 4 -8.01 -4.19 5.60
C CYS A 4 -8.92 -4.69 6.74
N ALA A 5 -9.67 -3.79 7.39
CA ALA A 5 -10.67 -4.18 8.39
C ALA A 5 -11.83 -4.98 7.79
N LEU A 6 -12.27 -4.65 6.57
CA LEU A 6 -13.23 -5.47 5.82
C LEU A 6 -12.69 -6.88 5.57
N LYS A 7 -11.44 -6.99 5.08
CA LYS A 7 -10.78 -8.29 4.86
C LYS A 7 -10.69 -9.11 6.14
N TYR A 8 -10.30 -8.49 7.24
CA TYR A 8 -10.26 -9.15 8.55
C TYR A 8 -11.62 -9.72 8.99
N LEU A 9 -12.72 -9.02 8.68
CA LEU A 9 -14.08 -9.49 8.95
C LEU A 9 -14.62 -10.49 7.91
N GLY A 10 -13.81 -10.88 6.93
CA GLY A 10 -14.18 -11.82 5.86
C GLY A 10 -15.01 -11.19 4.74
N PHE A 11 -15.07 -9.87 4.66
CA PHE A 11 -15.75 -9.14 3.58
C PHE A 11 -14.78 -8.76 2.46
N SER A 12 -15.32 -8.34 1.31
CA SER A 12 -14.51 -7.77 0.24
C SER A 12 -13.85 -6.46 0.69
N TYR A 13 -12.59 -6.25 0.31
CA TYR A 13 -11.88 -4.97 0.48
C TYR A 13 -12.70 -3.77 -0.05
N ASN A 14 -13.47 -4.03 -1.11
CA ASN A 14 -14.24 -3.08 -1.88
C ASN A 14 -15.72 -3.02 -1.48
N SER A 15 -16.10 -3.60 -0.33
CA SER A 15 -17.50 -3.56 0.11
C SER A 15 -18.03 -2.13 0.23
N THR A 16 -19.29 -1.98 -0.20
CA THR A 16 -20.12 -0.76 -0.07
C THR A 16 -21.35 -1.03 0.78
N ASN A 17 -21.47 -2.23 1.37
CA ASN A 17 -22.59 -2.60 2.22
C ASN A 17 -22.50 -1.84 3.54
N THR A 18 -23.56 -1.09 3.87
CA THR A 18 -23.61 -0.24 5.07
C THR A 18 -23.55 -1.04 6.37
N ASP A 19 -24.10 -2.25 6.41
CA ASP A 19 -24.06 -3.11 7.60
C ASP A 19 -22.65 -3.67 7.83
N GLU A 20 -21.93 -3.98 6.76
CA GLU A 20 -20.52 -4.38 6.82
C GLU A 20 -19.63 -3.22 7.27
N LEU A 21 -19.85 -2.02 6.71
CA LEU A 21 -19.15 -0.80 7.13
C LEU A 21 -19.43 -0.43 8.59
N LYS A 22 -20.65 -0.67 9.08
CA LYS A 22 -20.96 -0.46 10.50
C LYS A 22 -20.18 -1.41 11.41
N LYS A 23 -20.03 -2.68 11.03
CA LYS A 23 -19.18 -3.64 11.76
C LYS A 23 -17.72 -3.21 11.77
N VAL A 24 -17.22 -2.66 10.67
CA VAL A 24 -15.86 -2.11 10.57
C VAL A 24 -15.69 -0.90 11.48
N GLU A 25 -16.65 0.02 11.50
CA GLU A 25 -16.66 1.18 12.39
C GLU A 25 -16.56 0.73 13.85
N ASP A 26 -17.43 -0.18 14.28
CA ASP A 26 -17.45 -0.69 15.65
C ASP A 26 -16.12 -1.40 16.02
N LEU A 27 -15.57 -2.20 15.10
CA LEU A 27 -14.28 -2.87 15.25
C LEU A 27 -13.13 -1.87 15.46
N LEU A 28 -13.02 -0.87 14.56
CA LEU A 28 -11.92 0.08 14.58
C LEU A 28 -12.00 1.03 15.77
N ILE A 29 -13.21 1.46 16.17
CA ILE A 29 -13.43 2.24 17.39
C ILE A 29 -13.00 1.44 18.62
N ALA A 30 -13.40 0.18 18.74
CA ALA A 30 -13.00 -0.68 19.87
C ALA A 30 -11.48 -0.87 19.93
N GLN A 31 -10.80 -0.87 18.78
CA GLN A 31 -9.36 -1.04 18.67
C GLN A 31 -8.57 0.24 18.99
N LYS A 32 -9.18 1.43 18.98
CA LYS A 32 -8.48 2.72 19.20
C LYS A 32 -7.64 2.78 20.48
N LYS A 33 -8.04 2.08 21.54
CA LYS A 33 -7.26 1.99 22.79
C LYS A 33 -5.86 1.39 22.60
N ASN A 34 -5.64 0.64 21.51
CA ASN A 34 -4.37 0.03 21.13
C ASN A 34 -3.64 0.83 20.03
N ILE A 35 -4.24 1.90 19.51
CA ILE A 35 -3.71 2.69 18.39
C ILE A 35 -3.09 3.95 18.95
N LYS A 36 -1.79 4.12 18.71
CA LYS A 36 -1.06 5.34 19.05
C LYS A 36 -1.52 6.51 18.19
N VAL A 37 -1.61 6.30 16.88
CA VAL A 37 -1.96 7.32 15.89
C VAL A 37 -2.45 6.67 14.60
N PHE A 38 -3.34 7.35 13.87
CA PHE A 38 -3.55 7.09 12.45
C PHE A 38 -2.59 8.01 11.68
N ALA A 39 -1.45 7.44 11.26
CA ALA A 39 -0.35 8.17 10.65
C ALA A 39 -0.69 8.71 9.26
N ASP A 40 -0.12 9.88 8.92
CA ASP A 40 -0.17 10.49 7.58
C ASP A 40 1.01 9.98 6.74
N ASP A 41 1.13 8.65 6.61
CA ASP A 41 2.17 7.99 5.79
C ASP A 41 3.61 8.10 6.35
N ASN A 42 3.75 7.98 7.68
CA ASN A 42 5.03 7.98 8.39
C ASN A 42 5.18 6.83 9.41
N GLY A 43 4.48 5.70 9.18
CA GLY A 43 4.48 4.56 10.09
C GLY A 43 5.82 3.84 10.17
N GLN A 44 6.61 3.84 9.10
CA GLN A 44 7.99 3.34 9.06
C GLN A 44 8.92 4.13 10.00
N ASP A 45 8.78 5.44 10.09
CA ASP A 45 9.59 6.28 10.99
C ASP A 45 9.23 6.04 12.46
N LEU A 46 7.93 5.91 12.75
CA LEU A 46 7.43 5.57 14.09
C LEU A 46 7.88 4.18 14.52
N LEU A 47 7.96 3.23 13.57
CA LEU A 47 8.45 1.89 13.82
C LEU A 47 9.97 1.90 14.07
N ALA A 48 10.75 2.53 13.19
CA ALA A 48 12.22 2.57 13.30
C ALA A 48 12.72 3.33 14.54
N SER A 49 11.96 4.32 15.01
CA SER A 49 12.26 5.02 16.27
C SER A 49 11.83 4.24 17.52
N GLY A 50 11.09 3.14 17.37
CA GLY A 50 10.52 2.36 18.47
C GLY A 50 9.34 3.04 19.17
N GLU A 51 8.77 4.11 18.60
CA GLU A 51 7.57 4.76 19.15
C GLU A 51 6.33 3.87 19.03
N VAL A 52 6.30 2.98 18.02
CA VAL A 52 5.32 1.90 17.89
C VAL A 52 6.02 0.56 17.67
N VAL A 53 5.36 -0.53 18.05
CA VAL A 53 5.88 -1.91 17.85
C VAL A 53 5.29 -2.60 16.62
N MET A 54 4.31 -1.97 15.97
CA MET A 54 3.62 -2.47 14.79
C MET A 54 2.94 -1.31 14.07
N CYS A 55 2.97 -1.31 12.74
CA CYS A 55 2.25 -0.37 11.89
C CYS A 55 1.59 -1.10 10.71
N GLN A 56 0.53 -0.50 10.16
CA GLN A 56 0.06 -0.84 8.82
C GLN A 56 0.78 0.12 7.88
N GLU A 57 1.67 -0.38 7.03
CA GLU A 57 2.51 0.44 6.17
C GLU A 57 2.76 -0.23 4.80
N TRP A 58 3.21 0.56 3.84
CA TRP A 58 3.59 0.08 2.51
C TRP A 58 4.86 -0.78 2.55
N ASN A 59 4.91 -1.78 1.67
CA ASN A 59 5.96 -2.79 1.71
C ASN A 59 7.34 -2.23 1.38
N GLY A 60 7.48 -1.36 0.37
CA GLY A 60 8.77 -0.78 0.01
C GLY A 60 9.35 0.12 1.10
N ASP A 61 8.51 0.86 1.83
CA ASP A 61 8.94 1.70 2.94
C ASP A 61 9.45 0.86 4.12
N ILE A 62 8.76 -0.24 4.44
CA ILE A 62 9.23 -1.16 5.47
C ILE A 62 10.51 -1.90 5.05
N VAL A 63 10.64 -2.31 3.78
CA VAL A 63 11.87 -2.95 3.29
C VAL A 63 13.08 -2.02 3.41
N GLN A 64 12.91 -0.72 3.20
CA GLN A 64 13.98 0.26 3.39
C GLN A 64 14.45 0.31 4.85
N VAL A 65 13.55 0.41 5.82
CA VAL A 65 13.95 0.46 7.25
C VAL A 65 14.44 -0.91 7.78
N MET A 66 13.96 -2.03 7.22
CA MET A 66 14.50 -3.37 7.52
C MET A 66 15.96 -3.54 7.10
N ALA A 67 16.46 -2.73 6.16
CA ALA A 67 17.87 -2.75 5.79
C ALA A 67 18.76 -2.10 6.88
N GLU A 68 18.18 -1.33 7.78
CA GLU A 68 18.87 -0.63 8.87
C GLU A 68 18.72 -1.37 10.21
N ASP A 69 17.65 -2.16 10.38
CA ASP A 69 17.34 -2.90 11.61
C ASP A 69 16.80 -4.32 11.30
N GLU A 70 17.58 -5.33 11.66
CA GLU A 70 17.26 -6.75 11.44
C GLU A 70 16.13 -7.28 12.35
N ASP A 71 15.75 -6.54 13.41
CA ASP A 71 14.62 -6.91 14.28
C ASP A 71 13.27 -6.54 13.65
N LEU A 72 13.27 -5.77 12.55
CA LEU A 72 12.07 -5.39 11.81
C LEU A 72 11.68 -6.43 10.76
N GLY A 73 10.38 -6.55 10.51
CA GLY A 73 9.83 -7.48 9.53
C GLY A 73 8.56 -6.95 8.87
N TYR A 74 8.30 -7.47 7.67
CA TYR A 74 7.08 -7.19 6.91
C TYR A 74 6.29 -8.48 6.66
N ALA A 75 4.97 -8.42 6.80
CA ALA A 75 4.09 -9.52 6.45
C ALA A 75 2.78 -9.00 5.86
N VAL A 76 2.28 -9.70 4.84
CA VAL A 76 0.92 -9.51 4.34
C VAL A 76 -0.02 -10.43 5.13
N PRO A 77 -1.14 -9.91 5.69
CA PRO A 77 -2.09 -10.73 6.45
C PRO A 77 -2.63 -11.92 5.66
N THR A 78 -2.85 -13.05 6.34
CA THR A 78 -3.29 -14.31 5.72
C THR A 78 -4.72 -14.29 5.19
N GLU A 79 -5.52 -13.32 5.66
CA GLU A 79 -6.87 -12.97 5.24
C GLU A 79 -6.87 -12.22 3.90
N GLY A 80 -5.71 -11.73 3.46
CA GLY A 80 -5.52 -10.86 2.31
C GLY A 80 -5.51 -9.37 2.67
N SER A 81 -4.99 -8.58 1.74
CA SER A 81 -4.83 -7.13 1.88
C SER A 81 -5.12 -6.43 0.54
N LEU A 82 -4.62 -5.21 0.38
CA LEU A 82 -4.65 -4.44 -0.85
C LEU A 82 -3.54 -4.88 -1.81
N VAL A 83 -3.90 -5.18 -3.06
CA VAL A 83 -2.95 -5.11 -4.20
C VAL A 83 -3.09 -3.73 -4.83
N TRP A 84 -1.99 -3.01 -4.99
CA TRP A 84 -2.01 -1.64 -5.49
C TRP A 84 -0.95 -1.44 -6.57
N GLN A 85 -1.13 -0.39 -7.35
CA GLN A 85 -0.19 0.02 -8.38
C GLN A 85 -0.33 1.53 -8.58
N ASP A 86 0.80 2.23 -8.54
CA ASP A 86 0.87 3.61 -8.99
C ASP A 86 1.18 3.68 -10.47
N THR A 87 0.50 4.60 -11.16
CA THR A 87 0.65 4.81 -12.59
C THR A 87 0.90 6.27 -12.89
N MET A 88 1.83 6.55 -13.80
CA MET A 88 2.03 7.89 -14.32
C MET A 88 0.98 8.20 -15.39
N ALA A 89 0.40 9.40 -15.33
CA ALA A 89 -0.53 9.92 -16.32
C ALA A 89 -0.17 11.35 -16.71
N ILE A 90 -0.43 11.73 -17.97
CA ILE A 90 -0.28 13.11 -18.44
C ILE A 90 -1.65 13.79 -18.36
N PRO A 91 -1.83 14.83 -17.52
CA PRO A 91 -3.09 15.58 -17.48
C PRO A 91 -3.41 16.20 -18.83
N ALA A 92 -4.69 16.23 -19.21
CA ALA A 92 -5.13 16.77 -20.50
C ALA A 92 -4.75 18.25 -20.72
N GLY A 93 -4.58 19.02 -19.64
CA GLY A 93 -4.15 20.41 -19.65
C GLY A 93 -2.66 20.63 -19.40
N ALA A 94 -1.81 19.60 -19.49
CA ALA A 94 -0.38 19.73 -19.22
C ALA A 94 0.25 20.79 -20.16
N PRO A 95 1.01 21.77 -19.63
CA PRO A 95 1.59 22.84 -20.45
C PRO A 95 2.76 22.37 -21.33
N HIS A 96 3.35 21.20 -21.01
CA HIS A 96 4.52 20.64 -21.69
C HIS A 96 4.37 19.11 -21.89
N PRO A 97 3.41 18.63 -22.70
CA PRO A 97 3.15 17.21 -22.89
C PRO A 97 4.35 16.44 -23.47
N GLU A 98 5.12 17.06 -24.36
CA GLU A 98 6.32 16.46 -24.95
C GLU A 98 7.41 16.18 -23.90
N ASN A 99 7.62 17.10 -22.96
CA ASN A 99 8.57 16.89 -21.86
C ASN A 99 8.09 15.77 -20.93
N ALA A 100 6.77 15.69 -20.68
CA ALA A 100 6.19 14.60 -19.90
C ALA A 100 6.40 13.26 -20.60
N HIS A 101 6.19 13.16 -21.92
CA HIS A 101 6.51 11.95 -22.69
C HIS A 101 7.99 11.59 -22.63
N ALA A 102 8.90 12.56 -22.77
CA ALA A 102 10.33 12.31 -22.65
C ALA A 102 10.72 11.78 -21.26
N PHE A 103 10.11 12.31 -20.20
CA PHE A 103 10.30 11.84 -18.83
C PHE A 103 9.77 10.43 -18.61
N LEU A 104 8.55 10.12 -19.09
CA LEU A 104 7.99 8.78 -19.07
C LEU A 104 8.90 7.77 -19.78
N ASN A 105 9.41 8.14 -20.96
CA ASN A 105 10.32 7.29 -21.71
C ASN A 105 11.62 7.02 -20.95
N TYR A 106 12.16 8.03 -20.25
CA TYR A 106 13.35 7.86 -19.41
C TYR A 106 13.08 6.93 -18.22
N ILE A 107 11.99 7.10 -17.48
CA ILE A 107 11.67 6.25 -16.32
C ILE A 107 11.42 4.80 -16.73
N LEU A 108 10.86 4.58 -17.93
CA LEU A 108 10.60 3.24 -18.46
C LEU A 108 11.85 2.56 -19.05
N ASP A 109 13.00 3.23 -19.11
CA ASP A 109 14.26 2.58 -19.43
C ASP A 109 14.64 1.52 -18.38
N GLY A 110 15.34 0.46 -18.82
CA GLY A 110 15.71 -0.65 -17.94
C GLY A 110 16.66 -0.24 -16.82
N GLU A 111 17.70 0.56 -17.11
CA GLU A 111 18.68 0.98 -16.10
C GLU A 111 18.11 2.05 -15.18
N ALA A 112 17.35 3.01 -15.73
CA ALA A 112 16.66 4.00 -14.91
C ALA A 112 15.62 3.34 -13.98
N GLY A 113 14.81 2.44 -14.51
CA GLY A 113 13.82 1.68 -13.74
C GLY A 113 14.45 0.78 -12.68
N LYS A 114 15.62 0.16 -12.99
CA LYS A 114 16.41 -0.61 -12.02
C LYS A 114 16.89 0.28 -10.89
N HIS A 115 17.45 1.46 -11.21
CA HIS A 115 17.92 2.39 -10.20
C HIS A 115 16.80 2.84 -9.26
N ILE A 116 15.62 3.12 -9.81
CA ILE A 116 14.43 3.44 -9.00
C ILE A 116 14.09 2.27 -8.09
N ALA A 117 13.89 1.07 -8.64
CA ALA A 117 13.49 -0.11 -7.88
C ALA A 117 14.49 -0.49 -6.78
N ALA A 118 15.79 -0.37 -7.05
CA ALA A 118 16.85 -0.60 -6.06
C ALA A 118 16.88 0.46 -4.96
N THR A 119 16.40 1.67 -5.23
CA THR A 119 16.36 2.74 -4.25
C THR A 119 15.14 2.61 -3.34
N ILE A 120 13.95 2.51 -3.93
CA ILE A 120 12.69 2.57 -3.19
C ILE A 120 12.16 1.19 -2.76
N GLN A 121 12.77 0.11 -3.23
CA GLN A 121 12.46 -1.28 -2.86
C GLN A 121 11.00 -1.71 -3.12
N TYR A 122 10.28 -1.03 -4.01
CA TYR A 122 8.99 -1.48 -4.52
C TYR A 122 9.14 -2.42 -5.73
N ALA A 123 8.13 -3.26 -5.95
CA ALA A 123 8.06 -4.18 -7.08
C ALA A 123 7.96 -3.40 -8.40
N THR A 124 8.98 -3.54 -9.26
CA THR A 124 8.94 -2.91 -10.58
C THR A 124 8.02 -3.66 -11.54
N ALA A 125 7.16 -2.93 -12.25
CA ALA A 125 6.37 -3.44 -13.36
C ALA A 125 7.16 -3.52 -14.68
N ASN A 126 8.39 -2.99 -14.71
CA ASN A 126 9.26 -3.01 -15.87
C ASN A 126 10.10 -4.29 -15.89
N GLU A 127 9.79 -5.21 -16.81
CA GLU A 127 10.50 -6.48 -16.96
C GLU A 127 12.00 -6.31 -17.25
N ALA A 128 12.37 -5.32 -18.08
CA ALA A 128 13.77 -5.05 -18.38
C ALA A 128 14.54 -4.61 -17.13
N ALA A 129 13.95 -3.71 -16.33
CA ALA A 129 14.51 -3.33 -15.03
C ALA A 129 14.60 -4.51 -14.07
N ARG A 130 13.53 -5.31 -13.95
CA ARG A 130 13.49 -6.50 -13.08
C ARG A 130 14.61 -7.47 -13.42
N ASN A 131 14.87 -7.72 -14.70
CA ASN A 131 15.91 -8.65 -15.14
C ASN A 131 17.32 -8.21 -14.71
N LEU A 132 17.56 -6.90 -14.58
CA LEU A 132 18.84 -6.33 -14.15
C LEU A 132 19.04 -6.31 -12.62
N MET A 133 18.01 -6.63 -11.84
CA MET A 133 18.08 -6.70 -10.37
C MET A 133 18.78 -7.99 -9.90
N ASP A 134 19.30 -7.99 -8.67
CA ASP A 134 19.86 -9.18 -8.05
C ASP A 134 18.79 -10.17 -7.58
N ASP A 135 19.23 -11.37 -7.20
CA ASP A 135 18.33 -12.42 -6.73
C ASP A 135 17.69 -12.04 -5.39
N ALA A 136 18.41 -11.32 -4.53
CA ALA A 136 17.90 -10.89 -3.23
C ALA A 136 16.64 -10.04 -3.37
N TYR A 137 16.63 -9.06 -4.29
CA TYR A 137 15.45 -8.28 -4.64
C TYR A 137 14.36 -9.16 -5.28
N LYS A 138 14.73 -9.96 -6.29
CA LYS A 138 13.76 -10.77 -7.07
C LYS A 138 13.03 -11.82 -6.23
N SER A 139 13.65 -12.31 -5.16
CA SER A 139 13.08 -13.30 -4.25
C SER A 139 12.61 -12.73 -2.92
N ASN A 140 12.67 -11.40 -2.71
CA ASN A 140 12.24 -10.81 -1.44
C ASN A 140 10.71 -10.93 -1.29
N PRO A 141 10.18 -11.70 -0.32
CA PRO A 141 8.75 -11.91 -0.17
C PRO A 141 7.98 -10.68 0.32
N ALA A 142 8.66 -9.66 0.86
CA ALA A 142 8.05 -8.37 1.15
C ALA A 142 7.83 -7.55 -0.13
N ILE A 143 8.69 -7.70 -1.14
CA ILE A 143 8.56 -7.02 -2.45
C ILE A 143 7.64 -7.82 -3.38
N PHE A 144 7.85 -9.14 -3.45
CA PHE A 144 7.10 -10.08 -4.28
C PHE A 144 6.49 -11.17 -3.39
N PRO A 145 5.31 -10.92 -2.78
CA PRO A 145 4.65 -11.90 -1.93
C PRO A 145 4.29 -13.19 -2.69
N PRO A 146 4.19 -14.34 -2.00
CA PRO A 146 3.77 -15.59 -2.61
C PRO A 146 2.39 -15.49 -3.29
N ASP A 147 2.21 -16.22 -4.39
CA ASP A 147 0.97 -16.21 -5.17
C ASP A 147 -0.25 -16.60 -4.33
N GLU A 148 -0.11 -17.52 -3.37
CA GLU A 148 -1.23 -17.90 -2.50
C GLU A 148 -1.71 -16.78 -1.57
N ILE A 149 -0.85 -15.80 -1.25
CA ILE A 149 -1.21 -14.62 -0.49
C ILE A 149 -1.83 -13.58 -1.41
N ILE A 150 -1.23 -13.34 -2.58
CA ILE A 150 -1.76 -12.42 -3.59
C ILE A 150 -3.18 -12.83 -4.01
N ALA A 151 -3.45 -14.14 -4.16
CA ALA A 151 -4.78 -14.67 -4.50
C ALA A 151 -5.88 -14.32 -3.48
N LYS A 152 -5.52 -13.93 -2.25
CA LYS A 152 -6.47 -13.49 -1.21
C LYS A 152 -6.59 -11.98 -1.13
N CYS A 153 -5.63 -11.25 -1.67
CA CYS A 153 -5.65 -9.79 -1.74
C CYS A 153 -6.63 -9.31 -2.82
N GLU A 154 -7.05 -8.06 -2.73
CA GLU A 154 -7.94 -7.42 -3.70
C GLU A 154 -7.34 -6.08 -4.14
N SER A 155 -7.49 -5.77 -5.42
CA SER A 155 -7.18 -4.43 -5.91
C SER A 155 -8.25 -3.44 -5.49
N ALA A 156 -7.85 -2.22 -5.10
CA ALA A 156 -8.80 -1.15 -4.85
C ALA A 156 -9.54 -0.79 -6.15
N ALA A 157 -10.87 -0.80 -6.11
CA ALA A 157 -11.71 -0.40 -7.22
C ALA A 157 -12.34 0.96 -6.96
N TYR A 158 -12.65 1.71 -8.02
CA TYR A 158 -13.54 2.85 -7.91
C TYR A 158 -14.98 2.35 -7.66
N LEU A 159 -15.55 2.74 -6.53
CA LEU A 159 -16.85 2.23 -6.05
C LEU A 159 -18.03 3.13 -6.42
N GLY A 160 -17.79 4.25 -7.09
CA GLY A 160 -18.77 5.31 -7.34
C GLY A 160 -18.80 6.37 -6.24
N GLU A 161 -19.24 7.58 -6.58
CA GLU A 161 -19.19 8.76 -5.70
C GLU A 161 -19.92 8.54 -4.37
N GLU A 162 -21.13 7.96 -4.43
CA GLU A 162 -21.94 7.70 -3.23
C GLU A 162 -21.27 6.70 -2.29
N ALA A 163 -20.69 5.63 -2.82
CA ALA A 163 -19.98 4.64 -2.01
C ALA A 163 -18.70 5.21 -1.39
N THR A 164 -17.94 6.01 -2.16
CA THR A 164 -16.76 6.72 -1.65
C THR A 164 -17.15 7.65 -0.51
N LYS A 165 -18.19 8.46 -0.69
CA LYS A 165 -18.71 9.35 0.35
C LYS A 165 -19.10 8.60 1.62
N VAL A 166 -19.85 7.49 1.51
CA VAL A 166 -20.23 6.69 2.67
C VAL A 166 -19.01 6.12 3.41
N ARG A 167 -17.97 5.69 2.68
CA ARG A 167 -16.72 5.21 3.28
C ARG A 167 -15.95 6.34 3.97
N ASP A 168 -15.88 7.52 3.37
CA ASP A 168 -15.21 8.69 3.94
C ASP A 168 -15.92 9.19 5.21
N GLU A 169 -17.25 9.23 5.20
CA GLU A 169 -18.04 9.57 6.39
C GLU A 169 -17.84 8.54 7.51
N THR A 170 -17.76 7.25 7.15
CA THR A 170 -17.47 6.17 8.11
C THR A 170 -16.08 6.34 8.71
N TRP A 171 -15.07 6.63 7.90
CA TRP A 171 -13.72 6.92 8.36
C TRP A 171 -13.69 8.14 9.30
N THR A 172 -14.39 9.20 8.93
CA THR A 172 -14.51 10.41 9.74
C THR A 172 -15.10 10.11 11.12
N ARG A 173 -16.17 9.30 11.19
CA ARG A 173 -16.77 8.88 12.48
C ARG A 173 -15.79 8.04 13.30
N ILE A 174 -15.05 7.12 12.66
CA ILE A 174 -14.01 6.35 13.34
C ILE A 174 -12.96 7.28 13.93
N GLN A 175 -12.44 8.24 13.18
CA GLN A 175 -11.42 9.18 13.66
C GLN A 175 -11.91 10.05 14.82
N ALA A 176 -13.18 10.48 14.80
CA ALA A 176 -13.76 11.36 15.82
C ALA A 176 -14.13 10.67 17.16
N ALA A 177 -14.37 9.35 17.16
CA ALA A 177 -14.81 8.60 18.34
C ALA A 177 -13.74 8.44 19.44
#